data_AF-A0A2E9SLJ9-F1
#
_entry.id   AF-A0A2E9SLJ9-F1
#
_cell.length_a   1.000
_cell.length_b   1.000
_cell.length_c   1.000
_cell.angle_alpha   90.00
_cell.angle_beta   90.00
_cell.angle_gamma   90.00
#
_symmetry.space_group_name_H-M   'P 1'
#
loop_
_entity.id
_entity.type
_entity.pdbx_description
1 polymer ?
#
loop_
_entity_poly.entity_id
_entity_poly.type
_entity_poly.pdbx_seq_one_letter_code
_entity_poly.pdbx_strand_id
1 'polypeptide(L)'
;MMSIRDWLKQNAELINCEYGGRQWVTKMRGDYITLEGMESKLSYLVERGITENVASIWEAGKPISIGFNPVEQKWYGWSHRAIYGFGIGSTCKRGDCHYRPTDKDDFLQDCMRFWADDLHNQVRAEHCGDHVLVEWEYSHATPNESLRGHIGGVQCPYPGKWGKGEWVAESLADARQMAVDFADSVA
;
A
#
# COMPACT_ATOMS: atom_id res chain seq x y z
N MET A 1 23.02 18.23 5.12
CA MET A 1 21.86 17.35 4.88
C MET A 1 22.15 16.04 5.61
N MET A 2 21.24 15.55 6.46
CA MET A 2 21.46 14.30 7.22
C MET A 2 21.65 13.12 6.26
N SER A 3 22.60 12.22 6.50
CA SER A 3 22.75 11.04 5.62
C SER A 3 21.67 10.00 5.92
N ILE A 4 21.37 9.13 4.94
CA ILE A 4 20.40 8.04 5.16
C ILE A 4 20.85 7.08 6.28
N ARG A 5 22.15 6.90 6.47
CA ARG A 5 22.68 6.09 7.58
C ARG A 5 22.46 6.77 8.94
N ASP A 6 22.59 8.09 9.01
CA ASP A 6 22.31 8.82 10.25
C ASP A 6 20.83 8.79 10.57
N TRP A 7 19.97 8.93 9.54
CA TRP A 7 18.53 8.78 9.66
C TRP A 7 18.15 7.37 10.16
N LEU A 8 18.71 6.31 9.57
CA LEU A 8 18.49 4.93 10.02
C LEU A 8 18.94 4.73 11.46
N LYS A 9 20.12 5.24 11.86
CA LYS A 9 20.56 5.14 13.26
C LYS A 9 19.65 5.85 14.25
N GLN A 10 18.93 6.89 13.83
CA GLN A 10 17.98 7.60 14.68
C GLN A 10 16.66 6.82 14.80
N ASN A 11 16.12 6.32 13.68
CA ASN A 11 14.75 5.81 13.59
C ASN A 11 14.63 4.27 13.54
N ALA A 12 15.74 3.59 13.24
CA ALA A 12 15.81 2.16 13.00
C ALA A 12 16.94 1.50 13.81
N GLU A 13 16.86 0.18 13.92
CA GLU A 13 17.91 -0.67 14.48
C GLU A 13 18.21 -1.81 13.51
N LEU A 14 19.42 -2.35 13.60
CA LEU A 14 19.87 -3.42 12.72
C LEU A 14 19.78 -4.74 13.47
N ILE A 15 18.94 -5.66 12.99
CA ILE A 15 18.72 -6.98 13.59
C ILE A 15 19.15 -8.10 12.64
N ASN A 16 19.35 -9.31 13.16
CA ASN A 16 19.59 -10.48 12.33
C ASN A 16 18.31 -10.89 11.61
N CYS A 17 18.42 -11.21 10.32
CA CYS A 17 17.31 -11.76 9.54
C CYS A 17 17.22 -13.28 9.74
N GLU A 18 16.00 -13.82 9.87
CA GLU A 18 15.76 -15.26 10.00
C GLU A 18 16.29 -16.05 8.80
N TYR A 19 16.34 -15.43 7.62
CA TYR A 19 16.83 -16.02 6.38
C TYR A 19 18.33 -15.78 6.12
N GLY A 20 19.06 -15.27 7.12
CA GLY A 20 20.49 -14.96 7.02
C GLY A 20 20.78 -13.49 6.67
N GLY A 21 21.90 -12.97 7.18
CA GLY A 21 22.27 -11.56 7.05
C GLY A 21 21.61 -10.66 8.10
N ARG A 22 21.63 -9.35 7.86
CA ARG A 22 21.08 -8.33 8.76
C ARG A 22 20.09 -7.41 8.02
N GLN A 23 19.10 -6.92 8.75
CA GLN A 23 18.06 -6.03 8.23
C GLN A 23 17.84 -4.84 9.16
N TRP A 24 17.59 -3.70 8.57
CA TRP A 24 17.13 -2.51 9.27
C TRP A 24 15.64 -2.65 9.56
N VAL A 25 15.29 -2.46 10.82
CA VAL A 25 13.91 -2.44 11.28
C VAL A 25 13.60 -1.17 12.06
N THR A 26 12.34 -0.72 12.08
CA THR A 26 11.94 0.44 12.89
C THR A 26 12.21 0.18 14.39
N LYS A 27 12.80 1.15 15.12
CA LYS A 27 13.12 0.96 16.55
C LYS A 27 11.91 0.74 17.44
N MET A 28 10.77 1.33 17.08
CA MET A 28 9.59 1.26 17.93
C MET A 28 8.94 -0.13 17.89
N ARG A 29 9.02 -0.85 16.76
CA ARG A 29 8.16 -2.01 16.51
C ARG A 29 8.79 -3.18 15.76
N GLY A 30 9.97 -3.00 15.15
CA GLY A 30 10.70 -4.09 14.48
C GLY A 30 10.30 -4.30 13.02
N ASP A 31 9.78 -3.28 12.35
CA ASP A 31 9.22 -3.41 11.00
C ASP A 31 10.33 -3.31 9.96
N TYR A 32 10.36 -4.25 9.00
CA TYR A 32 11.38 -4.26 7.94
C TYR A 32 11.39 -2.96 7.14
N ILE A 33 12.57 -2.35 7.03
CA ILE A 33 12.84 -1.16 6.22
C ILE A 33 13.65 -1.56 4.99
N THR A 34 14.82 -2.17 5.20
CA THR A 34 15.70 -2.64 4.13
C THR A 34 16.74 -3.62 4.67
N LEU A 35 17.48 -4.30 3.78
CA LEU A 35 18.63 -5.14 4.17
C LEU A 35 19.88 -4.29 4.42
N GLU A 36 20.79 -4.79 5.27
CA GLU A 36 22.12 -4.19 5.41
C GLU A 36 22.83 -4.13 4.05
N GLY A 37 23.45 -2.99 3.75
CA GLY A 37 24.13 -2.73 2.48
C GLY A 37 23.21 -2.21 1.37
N MET A 38 21.90 -2.16 1.59
CA MET A 38 20.93 -1.55 0.67
C MET A 38 20.46 -0.15 1.11
N GLU A 39 21.12 0.47 2.09
CA GLU A 39 20.66 1.74 2.68
C GLU A 39 20.59 2.88 1.66
N SER A 40 21.49 2.88 0.68
CA SER A 40 21.51 3.92 -0.38
C SER A 40 20.21 3.93 -1.19
N LYS A 41 19.48 2.81 -1.26
CA LYS A 41 18.17 2.75 -1.93
C LYS A 41 17.12 3.59 -1.23
N LEU A 42 17.34 4.01 0.02
CA LEU A 42 16.42 4.84 0.80
C LEU A 42 16.80 6.32 0.78
N SER A 43 17.80 6.73 -0.01
CA SER A 43 18.24 8.13 -0.09
C SER A 43 17.10 9.08 -0.45
N TYR A 44 16.10 8.59 -1.20
CA TYR A 44 14.88 9.34 -1.52
C TYR A 44 14.13 9.83 -0.28
N LEU A 45 14.19 9.15 0.87
CA LEU A 45 13.53 9.59 2.11
C LEU A 45 14.16 10.89 2.63
N VAL A 46 15.48 11.01 2.53
CA VAL A 46 16.23 12.21 2.90
C VAL A 46 16.01 13.32 1.88
N GLU A 47 16.09 12.99 0.58
CA GLU A 47 15.87 13.95 -0.51
C GLU A 47 14.47 14.58 -0.45
N ARG A 48 13.47 13.79 -0.06
CA ARG A 48 12.08 14.23 0.12
C ARG A 48 11.85 15.00 1.41
N GLY A 49 12.89 15.31 2.19
CA GLY A 49 12.77 16.13 3.39
C GLY A 49 11.73 15.57 4.37
N ILE A 50 11.64 14.25 4.49
CA ILE A 50 10.70 13.59 5.41
C ILE A 50 11.33 13.68 6.80
N THR A 51 11.18 14.85 7.42
CA THR A 51 12.12 15.31 8.44
C THR A 51 11.79 14.86 9.86
N GLU A 52 10.52 14.61 10.24
CA GLU A 52 10.19 14.46 11.67
C GLU A 52 9.06 13.48 12.06
N ASN A 53 8.52 12.65 11.15
CA ASN A 53 7.40 11.76 11.52
C ASN A 53 7.43 10.39 10.83
N VAL A 54 8.57 9.70 10.85
CA VAL A 54 8.55 8.26 10.51
C VAL A 54 8.11 7.47 11.73
N ALA A 55 6.85 7.66 12.07
CA ALA A 55 6.16 6.77 12.96
C ALA A 55 5.71 5.57 12.12
N SER A 56 6.17 4.37 12.49
CA SER A 56 5.38 3.18 12.19
C SER A 56 4.13 3.22 13.07
N ILE A 57 3.17 4.04 12.66
CA ILE A 57 1.94 4.20 13.42
C ILE A 57 1.21 2.86 13.44
N TRP A 58 0.64 2.51 14.58
CA TRP A 58 -0.27 1.37 14.69
C TRP A 58 -1.68 1.82 14.31
N GLU A 59 -1.85 2.22 13.05
CA GLU A 59 -3.17 2.39 12.46
C GLU A 59 -3.42 1.15 11.58
N ALA A 60 -4.57 0.50 11.75
CA ALA A 60 -4.94 -0.78 11.10
C ALA A 60 -4.27 -2.08 11.60
N GLY A 61 -3.70 -2.10 12.82
CA GLY A 61 -3.27 -3.36 13.46
C GLY A 61 -1.88 -3.88 13.02
N LYS A 62 -1.26 -3.26 12.01
CA LYS A 62 0.12 -3.53 11.58
C LYS A 62 0.96 -2.23 11.53
N PRO A 63 2.26 -2.29 11.27
CA PRO A 63 3.10 -1.11 11.12
C PRO A 63 3.09 -0.60 9.69
N ILE A 64 3.06 0.72 9.53
CA ILE A 64 2.97 1.39 8.23
C ILE A 64 3.91 2.57 8.20
N SER A 65 4.68 2.68 7.12
CA SER A 65 5.73 3.68 7.01
C SER A 65 5.19 4.95 6.35
N ILE A 66 5.07 6.02 7.14
CA ILE A 66 4.70 7.35 6.64
C ILE A 66 5.72 8.40 7.07
N GLY A 67 5.62 9.62 6.55
CA GLY A 67 6.29 10.77 7.14
C GLY A 67 5.94 12.10 6.49
N PHE A 68 6.20 13.21 7.18
CA PHE A 68 5.76 14.55 6.77
C PHE A 68 6.93 15.39 6.25
N ASN A 69 6.68 16.09 5.13
CA ASN A 69 7.56 17.15 4.63
C ASN A 69 6.89 18.52 4.88
N PRO A 70 7.43 19.37 5.77
CA PRO A 70 6.85 20.67 6.10
C PRO A 70 7.04 21.72 5.00
N VAL A 71 7.99 21.57 4.10
CA VAL A 71 8.19 22.49 2.97
C VAL A 71 7.10 22.27 1.92
N GLU A 72 6.80 21.01 1.61
CA GLU A 72 5.76 20.66 0.64
C GLU A 72 4.35 20.62 1.23
N GLN A 73 4.22 20.62 2.56
CA GLN A 73 2.96 20.40 3.26
C GLN A 73 2.30 19.07 2.84
N LYS A 74 3.11 18.00 2.77
CA LYS A 74 2.66 16.66 2.35
C LYS A 74 3.04 15.55 3.32
N TRP A 75 2.12 14.61 3.47
CA TRP A 75 2.37 13.30 4.07
C TRP A 75 2.73 12.29 3.00
N TYR A 76 3.84 11.60 3.20
CA TYR A 76 4.33 10.55 2.34
C TYR A 76 4.03 9.19 2.96
N GLY A 77 3.43 8.28 2.20
CA GLY A 77 3.38 6.86 2.51
C GLY A 77 4.40 6.11 1.68
N TRP A 78 5.07 5.11 2.24
CA TRP A 78 6.10 4.38 1.51
C TRP A 78 6.24 2.91 1.95
N SER A 79 6.83 2.12 1.05
CA SER A 79 7.37 0.79 1.32
C SER A 79 8.65 0.61 0.49
N HIS A 80 9.22 -0.60 0.52
CA HIS A 80 10.35 -0.95 -0.33
C HIS A 80 10.01 -0.93 -1.84
N ARG A 81 8.72 -0.91 -2.22
CA ARG A 81 8.25 -0.95 -3.62
C ARG A 81 7.79 0.40 -4.15
N ALA A 82 7.31 1.29 -3.28
CA ALA A 82 6.65 2.50 -3.72
C ALA A 82 6.73 3.62 -2.67
N ILE A 83 6.62 4.87 -3.13
CA ILE A 83 6.46 6.06 -2.30
C ILE A 83 5.51 7.03 -3.00
N TYR A 84 4.60 7.63 -2.25
CA TYR A 84 3.73 8.67 -2.77
C TYR A 84 3.41 9.72 -1.71
N GLY A 85 3.26 10.98 -2.13
CA GLY A 85 3.04 12.14 -1.27
C GLY A 85 1.67 12.77 -1.47
N PHE A 86 0.93 12.94 -0.38
CA PHE A 86 -0.41 13.49 -0.32
C PHE A 86 -0.40 14.82 0.43
N GLY A 87 -1.05 15.83 -0.13
CA GLY A 87 -1.33 17.12 0.50
C GLY A 87 -2.82 17.50 0.39
N ILE A 88 -3.18 18.67 0.91
CA ILE A 88 -4.54 19.22 0.72
C ILE A 88 -4.84 19.31 -0.78
N GLY A 89 -6.02 18.86 -1.19
CA GLY A 89 -6.46 18.77 -2.58
C GLY A 89 -6.10 17.44 -3.27
N SER A 90 -5.38 16.53 -2.62
CA SER A 90 -5.15 15.18 -3.17
C SER A 90 -6.47 14.42 -3.27
N THR A 91 -6.63 13.64 -4.34
CA THR A 91 -7.84 12.85 -4.59
C THR A 91 -7.61 11.37 -4.31
N CYS A 92 -8.65 10.69 -3.88
CA CYS A 92 -8.76 9.24 -3.79
C CYS A 92 -9.91 8.80 -4.69
N LYS A 93 -9.61 7.92 -5.64
CA LYS A 93 -10.55 7.34 -6.59
C LYS A 93 -10.46 5.82 -6.54
N ARG A 94 -11.52 5.13 -6.96
CA ARG A 94 -11.50 3.67 -7.07
C ARG A 94 -10.34 3.24 -7.97
N GLY A 95 -9.46 2.40 -7.42
CA GLY A 95 -8.26 1.92 -8.08
C GLY A 95 -6.96 2.59 -7.74
N ASP A 96 -7.00 3.69 -7.00
CA ASP A 96 -5.81 4.18 -6.35
C ASP A 96 -5.35 3.19 -5.25
N CYS A 97 -4.04 3.06 -5.00
CA CYS A 97 -3.52 2.17 -3.96
C CYS A 97 -4.02 2.55 -2.55
N HIS A 98 -4.32 3.82 -2.32
CA HIS A 98 -4.91 4.31 -1.06
C HIS A 98 -6.44 4.25 -1.05
N TYR A 99 -7.09 3.68 -2.07
CA TYR A 99 -8.53 3.46 -2.05
C TYR A 99 -8.92 2.44 -0.98
N ARG A 100 -9.96 2.75 -0.21
CA ARG A 100 -10.57 1.84 0.75
C ARG A 100 -12.09 1.90 0.61
N PRO A 101 -12.76 0.76 0.38
CA PRO A 101 -14.18 0.72 0.05
C PRO A 101 -15.06 1.17 1.22
N THR A 102 -16.21 1.79 0.94
CA THR A 102 -17.16 2.26 1.98
C THR A 102 -17.98 1.14 2.61
N ASP A 103 -18.24 0.08 1.84
CA ASP A 103 -19.13 -1.01 2.21
C ASP A 103 -18.90 -2.23 1.31
N LYS A 104 -19.72 -3.27 1.48
CA LYS A 104 -19.61 -4.53 0.73
C LYS A 104 -19.83 -4.34 -0.76
N ASP A 105 -20.83 -3.57 -1.17
CA ASP A 105 -21.17 -3.39 -2.58
C ASP A 105 -20.07 -2.61 -3.28
N ASP A 106 -19.55 -1.59 -2.62
CA ASP A 106 -18.41 -0.82 -3.10
C ASP A 106 -17.14 -1.67 -3.25
N PHE A 107 -16.89 -2.57 -2.30
CA PHE A 107 -15.79 -3.54 -2.39
C PHE A 107 -15.98 -4.53 -3.53
N LEU A 108 -17.19 -5.05 -3.76
CA LEU A 108 -17.48 -5.92 -4.89
C LEU A 108 -17.15 -5.23 -6.22
N GLN A 109 -17.56 -3.97 -6.36
CA GLN A 109 -17.27 -3.18 -7.56
C GLN A 109 -15.76 -2.92 -7.72
N ASP A 110 -15.03 -2.70 -6.63
CA ASP A 110 -13.57 -2.54 -6.70
C ASP A 110 -12.84 -3.85 -7.05
N CYS A 111 -13.26 -4.98 -6.48
CA CYS A 111 -12.75 -6.31 -6.84
C CYS A 111 -12.99 -6.62 -8.31
N MET A 112 -14.21 -6.40 -8.81
CA MET A 112 -14.56 -6.63 -10.22
C MET A 112 -13.71 -5.76 -11.15
N ARG A 113 -13.51 -4.48 -10.82
CA ARG A 113 -12.62 -3.58 -11.56
C ARG A 113 -11.17 -4.07 -11.56
N PHE A 114 -10.65 -4.51 -10.42
CA PHE A 114 -9.25 -4.96 -10.30
C PHE A 114 -8.95 -6.16 -11.19
N TRP A 115 -9.89 -7.11 -11.31
CA TRP A 115 -9.74 -8.31 -12.12
C TRP A 115 -10.20 -8.16 -13.57
N ALA A 116 -10.84 -7.04 -13.92
CA ALA A 116 -11.18 -6.72 -15.29
C ALA A 116 -9.93 -6.27 -16.06
N ASP A 117 -9.36 -7.18 -16.84
CA ASP A 117 -8.24 -6.92 -17.75
C ASP A 117 -8.44 -7.61 -19.11
N ASP A 118 -7.52 -7.38 -20.05
CA ASP A 118 -7.58 -7.93 -21.42
C ASP A 118 -7.43 -9.48 -21.48
N LEU A 119 -6.96 -10.09 -20.41
CA LEU A 119 -6.79 -11.55 -20.28
C LEU A 119 -8.01 -12.21 -19.62
N HIS A 120 -8.92 -11.42 -19.03
CA HIS A 120 -10.08 -11.89 -18.29
C HIS A 120 -11.39 -11.46 -18.96
N ASN A 121 -11.99 -12.38 -19.73
CA ASN A 121 -13.31 -12.19 -20.31
C ASN A 121 -14.41 -12.46 -19.28
N GLN A 122 -15.58 -11.85 -19.50
CA GLN A 122 -16.82 -12.14 -18.76
C GLN A 122 -16.65 -12.10 -17.22
N VAL A 123 -15.86 -11.12 -16.73
CA VAL A 123 -15.62 -10.97 -15.29
C VAL A 123 -16.95 -10.74 -14.57
N ARG A 124 -17.20 -11.55 -13.54
CA ARG A 124 -18.38 -11.45 -12.67
C ARG A 124 -17.95 -11.54 -11.22
N ALA A 125 -18.71 -10.90 -10.34
CA ALA A 125 -18.45 -10.92 -8.91
C ALA A 125 -19.76 -11.08 -8.13
N GLU A 126 -19.71 -11.82 -7.02
CA GLU A 126 -20.86 -12.02 -6.13
C GLU A 126 -20.44 -12.07 -4.65
N HIS A 127 -21.38 -11.75 -3.76
CA HIS A 127 -21.16 -11.84 -2.33
C HIS A 127 -21.30 -13.29 -1.84
N CYS A 128 -20.26 -13.81 -1.20
CA CYS A 128 -20.21 -15.16 -0.64
C CYS A 128 -19.89 -15.12 0.85
N GLY A 129 -20.90 -14.85 1.69
CA GLY A 129 -20.72 -14.83 3.16
C GLY A 129 -19.77 -13.73 3.64
N ASP A 130 -18.49 -14.10 3.84
CA ASP A 130 -17.40 -13.27 4.36
C ASP A 130 -16.40 -12.76 3.30
N HIS A 131 -16.67 -13.03 2.02
CA HIS A 131 -15.85 -12.57 0.90
C HIS A 131 -16.69 -12.19 -0.33
N VAL A 132 -16.02 -11.62 -1.33
CA VAL A 132 -16.49 -11.53 -2.72
C VAL A 132 -15.80 -12.62 -3.52
N LEU A 133 -16.55 -13.45 -4.23
CA LEU A 133 -16.02 -14.35 -5.24
C LEU A 133 -15.97 -13.60 -6.57
N VAL A 134 -14.80 -13.52 -7.19
CA VAL A 134 -14.64 -12.98 -8.54
C VAL A 134 -14.25 -14.11 -9.46
N GLU A 135 -14.97 -14.27 -10.57
CA GLU A 135 -14.71 -15.29 -11.59
C GLU A 135 -14.55 -14.65 -12.97
N TRP A 136 -13.73 -15.27 -13.80
CA TRP A 136 -13.49 -14.83 -15.18
C TRP A 136 -13.23 -16.02 -16.09
N GLU A 137 -13.39 -15.81 -17.39
CA GLU A 137 -12.94 -16.74 -18.43
C GLU A 137 -11.60 -16.25 -18.99
N TYR A 138 -10.58 -17.09 -19.03
CA TYR A 138 -9.30 -16.71 -19.64
C TYR A 138 -9.46 -16.46 -21.14
N SER A 139 -9.07 -15.27 -21.59
CA SER A 139 -9.19 -14.86 -22.99
C SER A 139 -8.20 -15.61 -23.89
N HIS A 140 -8.42 -15.58 -25.21
CA HIS A 140 -7.48 -16.18 -26.17
C HIS A 140 -6.11 -15.48 -26.22
N ALA A 141 -6.01 -14.26 -25.67
CA ALA A 141 -4.73 -13.56 -25.54
C ALA A 141 -3.89 -14.09 -24.36
N THR A 142 -4.45 -14.94 -23.50
CA THR A 142 -3.75 -15.52 -22.35
C THR A 142 -2.48 -16.27 -22.82
N PRO A 143 -1.28 -15.93 -22.30
CA PRO A 143 -0.03 -16.55 -22.74
C PRO A 143 0.02 -18.05 -22.49
N ASN A 144 -0.55 -18.51 -21.37
CA ASN A 144 -0.70 -19.93 -21.12
C ASN A 144 -1.89 -20.50 -21.90
N GLU A 145 -1.59 -21.18 -23.01
CA GLU A 145 -2.62 -21.70 -23.92
C GLU A 145 -3.56 -22.70 -23.26
N SER A 146 -3.09 -23.45 -22.26
CA SER A 146 -3.90 -24.45 -21.57
C SER A 146 -4.97 -23.85 -20.66
N LEU A 147 -4.92 -22.53 -20.41
CA LEU A 147 -5.92 -21.84 -19.60
C LEU A 147 -7.02 -21.20 -20.42
N ARG A 148 -6.81 -20.95 -21.72
CA ARG A 148 -7.76 -20.24 -22.58
C ARG A 148 -9.13 -20.93 -22.58
N GLY A 149 -10.20 -20.17 -22.33
CA GLY A 149 -11.58 -20.65 -22.23
C GLY A 149 -11.92 -21.36 -20.92
N HIS A 150 -10.95 -21.57 -20.02
CA HIS A 150 -11.24 -22.06 -18.67
C HIS A 150 -11.71 -20.94 -17.75
N ILE A 151 -12.51 -21.30 -16.76
CA ILE A 151 -12.93 -20.39 -15.70
C ILE A 151 -11.87 -20.36 -14.60
N GLY A 152 -11.33 -19.17 -14.35
CA GLY A 152 -10.54 -18.85 -13.17
C GLY A 152 -11.38 -18.10 -12.14
N GLY A 153 -10.86 -17.99 -10.91
CA GLY A 153 -11.50 -17.17 -9.90
C GLY A 153 -10.63 -16.95 -8.67
N VAL A 154 -11.01 -15.95 -7.87
CA VAL A 154 -10.37 -15.62 -6.60
C VAL A 154 -11.43 -15.29 -5.56
N GLN A 155 -11.12 -15.63 -4.31
CA GLN A 155 -11.88 -15.18 -3.15
C GLN A 155 -11.19 -13.95 -2.56
N CYS A 156 -11.92 -12.83 -2.47
CA CYS A 156 -11.46 -11.59 -1.89
C CYS A 156 -12.15 -11.38 -0.52
N PRO A 157 -11.49 -11.69 0.61
CA PRO A 157 -12.06 -11.50 1.94
C PRO A 157 -12.42 -10.03 2.19
N TYR A 158 -13.53 -9.77 2.87
CA TYR A 158 -13.86 -8.39 3.24
C TYR A 158 -12.79 -7.79 4.16
N PRO A 159 -12.53 -6.47 4.04
CA PRO A 159 -11.62 -5.80 4.95
C PRO A 159 -12.22 -5.78 6.37
N GLY A 160 -11.36 -5.86 7.38
CA GLY A 160 -11.77 -5.74 8.78
C GLY A 160 -12.28 -4.33 9.14
N LYS A 161 -12.00 -3.33 8.30
CA LYS A 161 -12.46 -1.95 8.45
C LYS A 161 -12.75 -1.34 7.08
N TRP A 162 -13.89 -0.65 6.96
CA TRP A 162 -14.28 0.11 5.78
C TRP A 162 -13.61 1.49 5.75
N GLY A 163 -13.39 2.00 4.54
CA GLY A 163 -12.82 3.31 4.26
C GLY A 163 -13.86 4.37 3.90
N LYS A 164 -13.38 5.45 3.29
CA LYS A 164 -14.19 6.59 2.85
C LYS A 164 -14.63 6.49 1.38
N GLY A 165 -14.20 5.48 0.63
CA GLY A 165 -14.44 5.38 -0.82
C GLY A 165 -13.66 6.41 -1.60
N GLU A 166 -14.34 7.15 -2.47
CA GLU A 166 -13.76 8.27 -3.23
C GLU A 166 -13.92 9.58 -2.47
N TRP A 167 -12.83 10.34 -2.32
CA TRP A 167 -12.83 11.57 -1.53
C TRP A 167 -11.62 12.45 -1.84
N VAL A 168 -11.67 13.72 -1.42
CA VAL A 168 -10.59 14.70 -1.57
C VAL A 168 -10.06 15.08 -0.20
N ALA A 169 -8.75 15.23 -0.05
CA ALA A 169 -8.14 15.64 1.21
C ALA A 169 -8.40 17.15 1.45
N GLU A 170 -9.22 17.47 2.44
CA GLU A 170 -9.54 18.87 2.80
C GLU A 170 -8.60 19.42 3.88
N SER A 171 -7.86 18.55 4.55
CA SER A 171 -6.94 18.88 5.63
C SER A 171 -5.62 18.11 5.56
N LEU A 172 -4.63 18.51 6.37
CA LEU A 172 -3.40 17.72 6.55
C LEU A 172 -3.66 16.38 7.25
N ALA A 173 -4.70 16.29 8.09
CA ALA A 173 -5.10 15.03 8.72
C ALA A 173 -5.67 14.05 7.67
N ASP A 174 -6.41 14.56 6.70
CA ASP A 174 -6.89 13.79 5.57
C ASP A 174 -5.74 13.30 4.69
N ALA A 175 -4.82 14.19 4.34
CA ALA A 175 -3.62 13.82 3.58
C ALA A 175 -2.80 12.74 4.30
N ARG A 176 -2.71 12.83 5.64
CA ARG A 176 -2.09 11.79 6.47
C ARG A 176 -2.82 10.45 6.33
N GLN A 177 -4.16 10.43 6.37
CA GLN A 177 -4.92 9.20 6.20
C GLN A 177 -4.69 8.57 4.83
N MET A 178 -4.59 9.35 3.74
CA MET A 178 -4.24 8.81 2.43
C MET A 178 -2.84 8.18 2.39
N ALA A 179 -1.86 8.82 3.05
CA ALA A 179 -0.51 8.25 3.17
C ALA A 179 -0.50 6.92 3.92
N VAL A 180 -1.34 6.81 4.95
CA VAL A 180 -1.55 5.58 5.73
C VAL A 180 -2.15 4.49 4.86
N ASP A 181 -3.26 4.77 4.18
CA ASP A 181 -3.95 3.81 3.32
C ASP A 181 -3.06 3.37 2.14
N PHE A 182 -2.24 4.28 1.60
CA PHE A 182 -1.24 3.96 0.60
C PHE A 182 -0.20 2.98 1.16
N ALA A 183 0.48 3.35 2.25
CA ALA A 183 1.54 2.55 2.85
C ALA A 183 1.04 1.15 3.24
N ASP A 184 -0.19 1.05 3.74
CA ASP A 184 -0.86 -0.19 4.11
C ASP A 184 -1.09 -1.13 2.91
N SER A 185 -1.38 -0.58 1.74
CA SER A 185 -1.63 -1.32 0.49
C SER A 185 -0.35 -1.81 -0.18
N VAL A 186 0.74 -1.05 -0.06
CA VAL A 186 2.02 -1.35 -0.73
C VAL A 186 3.07 -2.00 0.18
N ALA A 187 2.74 -2.19 1.47
CA ALA A 187 3.57 -2.88 2.45
C ALA A 187 3.99 -4.28 2.00
#